data_AF-O21038-F1
#
_entry.id   AF-O21038-F1
#
_cell.length_a   1.000
_cell.length_b   1.000
_cell.length_c   1.000
_cell.angle_alpha   90.00
_cell.angle_beta   90.00
_cell.angle_gamma   90.00
#
_symmetry.space_group_name_H-M   'P 1'
#
loop_
_entity.id
_entity.type
_entity.pdbx_description
1 polymer ?
#
loop_
_entity_poly.entity_id
_entity_poly.type
_entity_poly.pdbx_seq_one_letter_code
_entity_poly.pdbx_strand_id
1 'polypeptide(L)'
;MGIVIGKIELNNEKQIIGELKKKIKGVNFHIAQKVIMLSGNVASIKGNKLIQSEEKQIVDILQRFKGLYSHNYGLKEEALAKIRRIENVYRYIRVRQGYPVRGRTKSNANTVKRQRNVSTGVKTKRKKMYLLNGKPTNRKERKIFNKLKKLQEKKNKEQKKSQKCKTKK
;
A
#
# COMPACT_ATOMS: atom_id res chain seq x y z
N MET A 1 2.60 3.82 23.25
CA MET A 1 1.59 4.60 22.50
C MET A 1 2.29 5.32 21.35
N GLY A 2 1.60 5.57 20.23
CA GLY A 2 2.16 6.28 19.07
C GLY A 2 1.67 7.73 19.02
N ILE A 3 2.40 8.59 18.32
CA ILE A 3 2.03 9.99 18.08
C ILE A 3 1.35 10.07 16.74
N VAL A 4 0.28 10.86 16.69
CA VAL A 4 -0.52 11.03 15.49
C VAL A 4 -0.20 12.39 14.89
N ILE A 5 0.64 12.39 13.85
CA ILE A 5 0.89 13.60 13.04
C ILE A 5 -0.18 13.62 11.94
N GLY A 6 -1.27 14.35 12.19
CA GLY A 6 -2.44 14.42 11.31
C GLY A 6 -3.22 13.11 11.26
N LYS A 7 -3.02 12.31 10.20
CA LYS A 7 -3.64 10.97 10.03
C LYS A 7 -2.62 9.83 10.12
N ILE A 8 -1.36 10.12 10.43
CA ILE A 8 -0.28 9.15 10.40
C ILE A 8 0.15 8.83 11.82
N GLU A 9 0.01 7.56 12.17
CA GLU A 9 0.53 7.01 13.42
C GLU A 9 2.03 6.72 13.26
N LEU A 10 2.83 7.44 14.04
CA LEU A 10 4.28 7.29 14.16
C LEU A 10 4.62 6.57 15.47
N ASN A 11 5.73 5.84 15.47
CA ASN A 11 6.26 5.21 16.68
C ASN A 11 7.05 6.22 17.53
N ASN A 12 6.68 6.37 18.80
CA ASN A 12 7.27 7.33 19.75
C ASN A 12 8.75 7.11 20.04
N GLU A 13 9.21 5.86 20.03
CA GLU A 13 10.57 5.49 20.40
C GLU A 13 11.59 5.77 19.29
N LYS A 14 11.09 5.97 18.06
CA LYS A 14 11.90 6.09 16.85
C LYS A 14 12.06 7.54 16.43
N GLN A 15 13.12 7.78 15.65
CA GLN A 15 13.34 9.08 15.02
C GLN A 15 12.23 9.38 14.03
N ILE A 16 11.72 10.60 14.11
CA ILE A 16 10.57 11.03 13.29
C ILE A 16 10.91 10.99 11.80
N ILE A 17 12.14 11.34 11.42
CA ILE A 17 12.62 11.27 10.03
C ILE A 17 12.45 9.87 9.44
N GLY A 18 12.85 8.84 10.19
CA GLY A 18 12.75 7.45 9.76
C GLY A 18 11.30 6.99 9.62
N GLU A 19 10.44 7.40 10.54
CA GLU A 19 9.02 7.07 10.52
C GLU A 19 8.28 7.81 9.37
N LEU A 20 8.55 9.09 9.15
CA LEU A 20 8.00 9.86 8.01
C LEU A 20 8.38 9.22 6.67
N LYS A 21 9.67 8.88 6.47
CA LYS A 21 10.16 8.18 5.27
C LYS A 21 9.45 6.84 5.04
N LYS A 22 9.19 6.09 6.11
CA LYS A 22 8.57 4.76 6.03
C LYS A 22 7.08 4.83 5.73
N LYS A 23 6.37 5.78 6.34
CA LYS A 23 4.91 5.88 6.30
C LYS A 23 4.41 6.68 5.10
N ILE A 24 5.16 7.70 4.65
CA ILE A 24 4.71 8.61 3.60
C ILE A 24 5.39 8.27 2.29
N LYS A 25 4.61 7.77 1.33
CA LYS A 25 5.10 7.45 -0.01
C LYS A 25 5.57 8.73 -0.72
N GLY A 26 6.82 8.74 -1.15
CA GLY A 26 7.44 9.87 -1.84
C GLY A 26 8.33 10.73 -0.95
N VAL A 27 8.18 10.65 0.38
CA VAL A 27 9.09 11.34 1.31
C VAL A 27 10.37 10.51 1.41
N ASN A 28 11.47 11.05 0.89
CA ASN A 28 12.80 10.49 1.11
C ASN A 28 13.42 11.06 2.39
N PHE A 29 14.61 10.56 2.76
CA PHE A 29 15.31 11.02 3.95
C PHE A 29 15.57 12.53 3.93
N HIS A 30 15.99 13.07 2.77
CA HIS A 30 16.26 14.49 2.59
C HIS A 30 15.04 15.38 2.84
N ILE A 31 13.88 15.00 2.27
CA ILE A 31 12.62 15.72 2.47
C ILE A 31 12.20 15.63 3.92
N ALA A 32 12.24 14.43 4.53
CA ALA A 32 11.89 14.26 5.94
C ALA A 32 12.79 15.11 6.84
N GLN A 33 14.10 15.15 6.59
CA GLN A 33 15.03 16.00 7.31
C GLN A 33 14.70 17.48 7.14
N LYS A 34 14.43 17.94 5.92
CA LYS A 34 13.99 19.32 5.66
C LYS A 34 12.71 19.68 6.40
N VAL A 35 11.72 18.80 6.42
CA VAL A 35 10.45 19.01 7.13
C VAL A 35 10.70 19.24 8.61
N ILE A 36 11.51 18.39 9.24
CA ILE A 36 11.82 18.48 10.67
C ILE A 36 12.64 19.74 10.99
N MET A 37 13.61 20.08 10.14
CA MET A 37 14.40 21.30 10.33
C MET A 37 13.52 22.56 10.18
N LEU A 38 12.59 22.57 9.23
CA LEU A 38 11.67 23.70 9.02
C LEU A 38 10.64 23.86 10.15
N SER A 39 10.32 22.79 10.89
CA SER A 39 9.50 22.88 12.10
C SER A 39 10.31 23.31 13.34
N GLY A 40 11.57 23.74 13.18
CA GLY A 40 12.44 24.17 14.28
C GLY A 40 13.02 23.02 15.11
N ASN A 41 12.92 21.76 14.64
CA ASN A 41 13.33 20.59 15.38
C ASN A 41 14.70 20.05 14.94
N VAL A 42 15.41 19.42 15.87
CA VAL A 42 16.67 18.72 15.57
C VAL A 42 16.36 17.44 14.79
N ALA A 43 17.18 17.12 13.79
CA ALA A 43 16.99 15.93 12.94
C ALA A 43 16.93 14.60 13.71
N SER A 44 17.57 14.53 14.89
CA SER A 44 17.57 13.35 15.75
C SER A 44 16.33 13.20 16.64
N ILE A 45 15.36 14.13 16.55
CA ILE A 45 14.18 14.13 17.41
C ILE A 45 13.40 12.80 17.30
N LYS A 46 13.04 12.27 18.45
CA LYS A 46 12.18 11.09 18.60
C LYS A 46 10.74 11.55 18.76
N GLY A 47 9.80 10.69 18.38
CA GLY A 47 8.37 11.00 18.51
C GLY A 47 8.03 11.50 19.91
N ASN A 48 8.44 10.79 20.96
CA ASN A 48 8.11 11.14 22.36
C ASN A 48 8.54 12.53 22.85
N LYS A 49 9.40 13.25 22.12
CA LYS A 49 9.85 14.60 22.47
C LYS A 49 9.12 15.71 21.73
N LEU A 50 8.22 15.36 20.82
CA LEU A 50 7.52 16.32 19.98
C LEU A 50 6.40 17.02 20.77
N ILE A 51 6.32 18.35 20.66
CA ILE A 51 5.24 19.13 21.27
C ILE A 51 4.07 19.23 20.28
N GLN A 52 2.83 19.33 20.77
CA GLN A 52 1.64 19.44 19.90
C GLN A 52 1.68 20.63 18.91
N SER A 53 2.36 21.73 19.26
CA SER A 53 2.57 22.86 18.36
C SER A 53 3.46 22.48 17.18
N GLU A 54 4.56 21.75 17.44
CA GLU A 54 5.50 21.25 16.44
C GLU A 54 4.85 20.18 15.54
N GLU A 55 3.97 19.34 16.11
CA GLU A 55 3.17 18.39 15.34
C GLU A 55 2.34 19.09 14.26
N LYS A 56 1.63 20.17 14.63
CA LYS A 56 0.84 20.96 13.69
C LYS A 56 1.72 21.60 12.62
N GLN A 57 2.85 22.17 13.00
CA GLN A 57 3.80 22.74 12.04
C GLN A 57 4.33 21.70 11.04
N ILE A 58 4.67 20.50 11.50
CA ILE A 58 5.10 19.40 10.63
C ILE A 58 3.99 19.04 9.64
N VAL A 59 2.73 18.95 10.10
CA VAL A 59 1.58 18.70 9.22
C VAL A 59 1.47 19.79 8.16
N ASP A 60 1.53 21.06 8.54
CA ASP A 60 1.38 22.19 7.63
C ASP A 60 2.51 22.24 6.58
N ILE A 61 3.76 22.00 7.01
CA ILE A 61 4.92 21.91 6.11
C ILE A 61 4.74 20.75 5.13
N LEU A 62 4.34 19.58 5.60
CA LEU A 62 4.10 18.40 4.76
C LEU A 62 3.00 18.65 3.73
N GLN A 63 1.93 19.38 4.08
CA GLN A 63 0.87 19.76 3.16
C GLN A 63 1.34 20.74 2.08
N ARG A 64 2.27 21.66 2.42
CA ARG A 64 2.83 22.64 1.47
C ARG A 64 3.76 22.02 0.43
N PHE A 65 4.39 20.87 0.74
CA PHE A 65 5.23 20.16 -0.21
C PHE A 65 4.40 19.67 -1.42
N LYS A 66 4.42 20.45 -2.52
CA LYS A 66 3.79 20.13 -3.80
C LYS A 66 4.21 18.72 -4.24
N GLY A 67 3.25 17.79 -4.26
CA GLY A 67 3.47 16.42 -4.73
C GLY A 67 3.61 15.35 -3.66
N LEU A 68 3.68 15.71 -2.37
CA LEU A 68 3.87 14.74 -1.27
C LEU A 68 2.60 14.53 -0.42
N TYR A 69 1.73 15.54 -0.34
CA TYR A 69 0.42 15.46 0.31
C TYR A 69 -0.63 16.14 -0.57
N SER A 70 -1.10 15.46 -1.62
CA SER A 70 -2.47 15.71 -2.04
C SER A 70 -3.33 14.72 -1.27
N HIS A 71 -4.29 15.23 -0.47
CA HIS A 71 -5.34 14.44 0.17
C HIS A 71 -6.12 13.54 -0.82
N ASN A 72 -5.91 13.71 -2.13
CA ASN A 72 -6.48 12.88 -3.17
C ASN A 72 -5.53 11.76 -3.61
N TYR A 73 -5.15 10.88 -2.68
CA TYR A 73 -4.35 9.68 -2.96
C TYR A 73 -4.96 8.79 -4.06
N GLY A 74 -6.25 8.93 -4.39
CA GLY A 74 -6.89 8.29 -5.56
C GLY A 74 -6.77 9.07 -6.88
N LEU A 75 -7.03 10.38 -6.87
CA LEU A 75 -7.20 11.15 -8.13
C LEU A 75 -5.88 11.34 -8.89
N LYS A 76 -4.74 11.51 -8.18
CA LYS A 76 -3.43 11.57 -8.86
C LYS A 76 -3.02 10.22 -9.43
N GLU A 77 -3.36 9.10 -8.79
CA GLU A 77 -3.06 7.77 -9.35
C GLU A 77 -3.90 7.51 -10.61
N GLU A 78 -5.17 7.91 -10.63
CA GLU A 78 -6.03 7.79 -11.82
C GLU A 78 -5.62 8.73 -12.96
N ALA A 79 -5.32 10.00 -12.66
CA ALA A 79 -4.87 10.97 -13.66
C ALA A 79 -3.51 10.57 -14.24
N LEU A 80 -2.55 10.18 -13.41
CA LEU A 80 -1.26 9.64 -13.88
C LEU A 80 -1.45 8.33 -14.65
N ALA A 81 -2.40 7.48 -14.28
CA ALA A 81 -2.71 6.26 -15.04
C ALA A 81 -3.35 6.59 -16.40
N LYS A 82 -4.20 7.62 -16.50
CA LYS A 82 -4.77 8.11 -17.77
C LYS A 82 -3.69 8.73 -18.67
N ILE A 83 -2.87 9.64 -18.14
CA ILE A 83 -1.75 10.27 -18.88
C ILE A 83 -0.75 9.20 -19.36
N ARG A 84 -0.40 8.23 -18.51
CA ARG A 84 0.47 7.09 -18.88
C ARG A 84 -0.13 6.16 -19.92
N ARG A 85 -1.47 6.09 -20.05
CA ARG A 85 -2.14 5.32 -21.12
C ARG A 85 -2.01 6.01 -22.47
N ILE A 86 -2.09 7.34 -22.50
CA ILE A 86 -2.14 8.14 -23.74
C ILE A 86 -0.72 8.38 -24.28
N GLU A 87 0.21 8.86 -23.47
CA GLU A 87 1.54 9.30 -23.94
C GLU A 87 2.50 8.15 -24.28
N ASN A 88 2.19 6.91 -23.88
CA ASN A 88 3.14 5.81 -23.96
C ASN A 88 2.46 4.44 -24.10
N VAL A 89 1.74 4.23 -25.21
CA VAL A 89 1.04 2.97 -25.53
C VAL A 89 1.95 1.75 -25.29
N TYR A 90 3.20 1.80 -25.75
CA TYR A 90 4.18 0.73 -25.51
C TYR A 90 4.43 0.46 -24.02
N ARG A 91 4.74 1.50 -23.24
CA ARG A 91 5.01 1.34 -21.80
C ARG A 91 3.78 0.81 -21.08
N TYR A 92 2.59 1.28 -21.44
CA TYR A 92 1.33 0.80 -20.88
C TYR A 92 1.12 -0.70 -21.16
N ILE A 93 1.31 -1.15 -22.39
CA ILE A 93 1.21 -2.57 -22.76
C ILE A 93 2.20 -3.40 -21.93
N ARG A 94 3.46 -2.97 -21.81
CA ARG A 94 4.49 -3.68 -21.01
C ARG A 94 4.10 -3.79 -19.55
N VAL A 95 3.66 -2.70 -18.92
CA VAL A 95 3.19 -2.69 -17.52
C VAL A 95 1.99 -3.62 -17.34
N ARG A 96 0.98 -3.55 -18.21
CA ARG A 96 -0.22 -4.41 -18.15
C ARG A 96 0.11 -5.90 -18.31
N GLN A 97 1.11 -6.22 -19.14
CA GLN A 97 1.58 -7.59 -19.33
C GLN A 97 2.58 -8.05 -18.26
N GLY A 98 3.06 -7.15 -17.40
CA GLY A 98 4.08 -7.47 -16.40
C GLY A 98 5.46 -7.72 -17.02
N TYR A 99 5.74 -7.10 -18.16
CA TYR A 99 7.06 -7.08 -18.77
C TYR A 99 7.85 -5.84 -18.32
N PRO A 100 9.18 -5.94 -18.21
CA PRO A 100 10.02 -4.77 -17.97
C PRO A 100 9.78 -3.71 -19.03
N VAL A 101 9.59 -2.46 -18.60
CA VAL A 101 9.52 -1.32 -19.53
C VAL A 101 10.91 -0.98 -20.07
N ARG A 102 11.95 -1.22 -19.25
CA ARG A 102 13.35 -1.04 -19.60
C ARG A 102 14.09 -2.36 -19.39
N GLY A 103 14.77 -2.86 -20.41
CA GLY A 103 15.63 -4.05 -20.34
C GLY A 103 15.10 -5.31 -21.06
N ARG A 104 15.91 -6.37 -20.98
CA ARG A 104 15.71 -7.66 -21.66
C ARG A 104 14.56 -8.47 -21.04
N THR A 105 13.87 -9.28 -21.85
CA THR A 105 12.76 -10.15 -21.41
C THR A 105 13.09 -11.65 -21.42
N LYS A 106 14.11 -12.06 -22.18
CA LYS A 106 14.49 -13.48 -22.38
C LYS A 106 14.95 -14.13 -21.06
N SER A 107 15.74 -13.41 -20.25
CA SER A 107 16.20 -13.82 -18.93
C SER A 107 16.00 -12.70 -17.90
N ASN A 108 16.01 -13.04 -16.60
CA ASN A 108 16.04 -12.10 -15.46
C ASN A 108 14.87 -11.09 -15.31
N ALA A 109 13.71 -11.36 -15.91
CA ALA A 109 12.51 -10.50 -15.78
C ALA A 109 11.63 -10.80 -14.54
N ASN A 110 12.14 -11.53 -13.54
CA ASN A 110 11.34 -12.10 -12.45
C ASN A 110 10.73 -11.06 -11.49
N THR A 111 11.46 -9.98 -11.18
CA THR A 111 10.96 -8.91 -10.30
C THR A 111 9.71 -8.24 -10.86
N VAL A 112 9.71 -7.92 -12.16
CA VAL A 112 8.57 -7.28 -12.82
C VAL A 112 7.38 -8.24 -12.95
N LYS A 113 7.65 -9.52 -13.28
CA LYS A 113 6.62 -10.58 -13.29
C LYS A 113 5.92 -10.72 -11.93
N ARG A 114 6.65 -10.60 -10.82
CA ARG A 114 6.08 -10.64 -9.46
C ARG A 114 5.22 -9.41 -9.15
N GLN A 115 5.68 -8.20 -9.50
CA GLN A 115 4.95 -6.96 -9.27
C GLN A 115 3.59 -6.91 -10.00
N ARG A 116 3.45 -7.58 -11.15
CA ARG A 116 2.17 -7.72 -11.89
C ARG A 116 1.01 -8.18 -11.00
N ASN A 117 1.28 -9.11 -10.08
CA ASN A 117 0.27 -9.71 -9.22
C ASN A 117 -0.12 -8.80 -8.05
N VAL A 118 0.75 -7.85 -7.68
CA VAL A 118 0.53 -6.92 -6.57
C VAL A 118 -0.34 -5.74 -7.01
N SER A 119 -0.13 -5.21 -8.22
CA SER A 119 -0.90 -4.05 -8.73
C SER A 119 -2.27 -4.41 -9.29
N THR A 120 -2.46 -5.65 -9.74
CA THR A 120 -3.75 -6.11 -10.28
C THR A 120 -4.33 -7.23 -9.43
N GLY A 121 -4.80 -6.89 -8.23
CA GLY A 121 -5.57 -7.81 -7.37
C GLY A 121 -6.81 -8.45 -8.05
N VAL A 122 -7.16 -7.97 -9.24
CA VAL A 122 -8.27 -8.45 -10.08
C VAL A 122 -8.00 -9.83 -10.67
N LYS A 123 -6.78 -10.14 -11.14
CA LYS A 123 -6.51 -11.47 -11.77
C LYS A 123 -6.47 -12.59 -10.73
N THR A 124 -5.95 -12.33 -9.54
CA THR A 124 -5.95 -13.30 -8.43
C THR A 124 -7.35 -13.53 -7.88
N LYS A 125 -8.19 -12.49 -7.76
CA LYS A 125 -9.59 -12.64 -7.36
C LYS A 125 -10.39 -13.45 -8.38
N ARG A 126 -10.31 -13.11 -9.68
CA ARG A 126 -10.99 -13.87 -10.74
C ARG A 126 -10.53 -15.33 -10.78
N LYS A 127 -9.23 -15.60 -10.75
CA LYS A 127 -8.71 -16.98 -10.76
C LYS A 127 -9.15 -17.79 -9.54
N LYS A 128 -9.21 -17.18 -8.35
CA LYS A 128 -9.77 -17.82 -7.14
C LYS A 128 -11.27 -18.09 -7.28
N MET A 129 -12.03 -17.16 -7.86
CA MET A 129 -13.47 -17.29 -8.09
C MET A 129 -13.80 -18.40 -9.10
N TYR A 130 -13.08 -18.48 -10.23
CA TYR A 130 -13.20 -19.59 -11.18
C TYR A 130 -12.85 -20.93 -10.54
N LEU A 131 -11.81 -20.97 -9.70
CA LEU A 131 -11.47 -22.18 -8.95
C LEU A 131 -12.53 -22.57 -7.91
N LEU A 132 -13.23 -21.62 -7.28
CA LEU A 132 -14.29 -21.87 -6.31
C LEU A 132 -15.62 -22.29 -6.95
N ASN A 133 -15.93 -21.78 -8.14
CA ASN A 133 -17.19 -22.06 -8.86
C ASN A 133 -17.08 -23.26 -9.82
N GLY A 134 -15.86 -23.63 -10.22
CA GLY A 134 -15.60 -24.76 -11.12
C GLY A 134 -15.15 -26.03 -10.39
N LYS A 135 -15.29 -27.18 -11.04
CA LYS A 135 -14.67 -28.43 -10.57
C LYS A 135 -13.16 -28.36 -10.88
N PRO A 136 -12.25 -28.57 -9.90
CA PRO A 136 -10.82 -28.52 -10.15
C PRO A 136 -10.42 -29.66 -11.10
N THR A 137 -9.72 -29.31 -12.18
CA THR A 137 -9.33 -30.27 -13.23
C THR A 137 -8.04 -31.00 -12.89
N ASN A 138 -7.10 -30.33 -12.21
CA ASN A 138 -5.75 -30.84 -11.95
C ASN A 138 -5.41 -30.92 -10.45
N ARG A 139 -4.42 -31.76 -10.06
CA ARG A 139 -3.97 -31.94 -8.66
C ARG A 139 -3.58 -30.63 -7.97
N LYS A 140 -2.90 -29.72 -8.70
CA LYS A 140 -2.52 -28.38 -8.19
C LYS A 140 -3.75 -27.52 -7.89
N GLU A 141 -4.76 -27.54 -8.76
CA GLU A 141 -6.01 -26.81 -8.58
C GLU A 141 -6.81 -27.36 -7.40
N ARG A 142 -6.90 -28.69 -7.26
CA ARG A 142 -7.59 -29.36 -6.14
C ARG A 142 -7.00 -28.98 -4.78
N LYS A 143 -5.66 -28.89 -4.66
CA LYS A 143 -4.99 -28.40 -3.44
C LYS A 143 -5.38 -26.96 -3.11
N ILE A 144 -5.43 -26.08 -4.12
CA ILE A 144 -5.81 -24.67 -3.95
C ILE A 144 -7.30 -24.56 -3.58
N PHE A 145 -8.17 -25.29 -4.27
CA PHE A 145 -9.61 -25.37 -4.00
C PHE A 145 -9.91 -25.77 -2.56
N ASN A 146 -9.31 -26.88 -2.09
CA ASN A 146 -9.49 -27.35 -0.72
C ASN A 146 -9.02 -26.32 0.31
N LYS A 147 -7.93 -25.61 0.04
CA LYS A 147 -7.44 -24.54 0.92
C LYS A 147 -8.40 -23.34 0.95
N LEU A 148 -8.95 -22.94 -0.20
CA LEU A 148 -9.94 -21.86 -0.30
C LEU A 148 -11.26 -22.22 0.41
N LYS A 149 -11.77 -23.44 0.19
CA LYS A 149 -12.98 -23.96 0.85
C LYS A 149 -12.84 -23.94 2.38
N LYS A 150 -11.72 -24.45 2.91
CA LYS A 150 -11.42 -24.40 4.35
C LYS A 150 -11.39 -22.96 4.90
N LEU A 151 -10.83 -22.02 4.15
CA LEU A 151 -10.79 -20.61 4.56
C LEU A 151 -12.20 -19.97 4.56
N GLN A 152 -13.05 -20.31 3.59
CA GLN A 152 -14.42 -19.83 3.52
C GLN A 152 -15.27 -20.40 4.67
N GLU A 153 -15.11 -21.68 5.00
CA GLU A 153 -15.76 -22.31 6.15
C GLU A 153 -15.34 -21.67 7.48
N LYS A 154 -14.05 -21.34 7.66
CA LYS A 154 -13.56 -20.61 8.84
C LYS A 154 -14.21 -19.23 8.96
N LYS A 155 -14.25 -18.45 7.88
CA LYS A 155 -14.90 -17.13 7.86
C LYS A 155 -16.40 -17.21 8.18
N ASN A 156 -17.10 -18.19 7.62
CA ASN A 156 -18.52 -18.38 7.89
C ASN A 156 -18.77 -18.76 9.36
N LYS A 157 -17.90 -19.58 9.97
CA LYS A 157 -17.96 -19.91 11.40
C LYS A 157 -17.70 -18.68 12.29
N GLU A 158 -16.73 -17.84 11.94
CA GLU A 158 -16.45 -16.57 12.64
C GLU A 158 -17.64 -15.61 12.56
N GLN A 159 -18.25 -15.47 11.38
CA GLN A 159 -19.44 -14.64 11.18
C GLN A 159 -20.63 -15.13 12.01
N LYS A 160 -20.92 -16.44 12.01
CA LYS A 160 -21.99 -17.03 12.83
C LYS A 160 -21.75 -16.83 14.34
N LYS A 161 -20.51 -16.95 14.82
CA LYS A 161 -20.16 -16.66 16.22
C LYS A 161 -20.40 -15.18 16.56
N SER A 162 -19.98 -14.27 15.68
CA SER A 162 -20.16 -12.83 15.88
C SER A 162 -21.65 -12.42 15.90
N GLN A 163 -22.49 -13.05 15.08
CA GLN A 163 -23.95 -12.82 15.08
C GLN A 163 -24.61 -13.33 16.36
N LYS A 164 -24.26 -14.54 16.83
CA LYS A 164 -24.78 -15.09 18.10
C LYS A 164 -24.39 -14.27 19.33
N CYS A 165 -23.24 -13.59 19.30
CA CYS A 165 -22.83 -12.69 20.38
C CYS A 165 -23.55 -11.33 20.34
N LYS A 166 -24.10 -10.92 19.19
CA LYS A 166 -24.85 -9.67 19.04
C LYS A 166 -26.33 -9.80 19.41
N THR A 167 -26.91 -11.00 19.32
CA THR A 167 -28.31 -11.26 19.70
C THR A 167 -28.49 -11.65 21.18
N LYS A 168 -27.42 -11.65 21.98
CA LYS A 168 -27.42 -11.95 23.43
C LYS A 168 -27.14 -10.72 24.30
N LYS A 169 -27.26 -9.51 23.75
CA LYS A 169 -27.29 -8.22 24.46
C LYS A 169 -28.56 -7.51 24.07
#